data_AF-A0A453SFP4-F1
#
_entry.id   AF-A0A453SFP4-F1
#
_cell.length_a   1.000
_cell.length_b   1.000
_cell.length_c   1.000
_cell.angle_alpha   90.00
_cell.angle_beta   90.00
_cell.angle_gamma   90.00
#
_symmetry.space_group_name_H-M   'P 1'
#
loop_
_entity.id
_entity.type
_entity.pdbx_description
1 polymer ?
#
loop_
_entity_poly.entity_id
_entity_poly.type
_entity_poly.pdbx_seq_one_letter_code
_entity_poly.pdbx_strand_id
1 'polypeptide(L)'
;MMNAFEMITLSQGLNLSSLFDRQQEYVKRQTRFVSRKPAKTIAATIEVVADSMGLKVHSQNYKLRLEGVSSNKMSPFAVVLEIFEVAPALFMVDVRKVAGDSLEYHRFYKNLCSKLESIIWRPIEVSAKSALLRTTTC
;
A
#
# COMPACT_ATOMS: atom_id res chain seq x y z
N MET A 1 12.03 10.23 7.57
CA MET A 1 12.49 8.84 7.73
C MET A 1 11.73 8.24 8.90
N MET A 2 11.18 7.04 8.73
CA MET A 2 10.43 6.30 9.75
C MET A 2 11.32 5.19 10.29
N ASN A 3 11.50 5.13 11.61
CA ASN A 3 12.33 4.12 12.25
C ASN A 3 11.56 2.81 12.52
N ALA A 4 12.27 1.78 12.99
CA ALA A 4 11.69 0.47 13.27
C ALA A 4 10.60 0.49 14.36
N PHE A 5 10.77 1.29 15.42
CA PHE A 5 9.79 1.40 16.50
C PHE A 5 8.51 2.08 16.00
N GLU A 6 8.63 3.15 15.23
CA GLU A 6 7.50 3.82 14.58
C GLU A 6 6.77 2.85 13.64
N MET A 7 7.51 2.07 12.85
CA MET A 7 6.93 1.06 11.96
C MET A 7 6.12 -0.02 12.71
N ILE A 8 6.60 -0.46 13.88
CA ILE A 8 5.91 -1.45 14.72
C ILE A 8 4.54 -0.94 15.17
N THR A 9 4.41 0.36 15.46
CA THR A 9 3.12 0.95 15.88
C THR A 9 2.02 0.82 14.82
N LEU A 10 2.38 0.60 13.55
CA LEU A 10 1.44 0.38 12.44
C LEU A 10 0.88 -1.06 12.40
N SER A 11 1.25 -1.93 13.35
CA SER A 11 0.72 -3.28 13.48
C SER A 11 -0.73 -3.24 13.97
N GLN A 12 -1.61 -3.99 13.31
CA GLN A 12 -3.02 -4.11 13.74
C GLN A 12 -3.14 -4.69 15.16
N GLY A 13 -2.23 -5.57 15.57
CA GLY A 13 -2.26 -6.16 16.91
C GLY A 13 -1.94 -5.18 18.04
N LEU A 14 -1.35 -4.02 17.73
CA LEU A 14 -1.10 -2.93 18.68
C LEU A 14 -2.16 -1.82 18.59
N ASN A 15 -3.07 -1.91 17.61
CA ASN A 15 -4.14 -0.92 17.42
C ASN A 15 -5.43 -1.41 18.10
N LEU A 16 -5.77 -0.80 19.23
CA LEU A 16 -6.95 -1.16 20.02
C LEU A 16 -8.26 -0.52 19.52
N SER A 17 -8.23 0.34 18.49
CA SER A 17 -9.43 1.02 17.99
C SER A 17 -10.51 0.03 17.54
N SER A 18 -10.13 -1.14 17.02
CA SER A 18 -11.09 -2.16 16.59
C SER A 18 -11.91 -2.78 17.73
N LEU A 19 -11.49 -2.64 18.99
CA LEU A 19 -12.29 -3.08 20.15
C LEU A 19 -13.54 -2.21 20.36
N PHE A 20 -13.56 -1.01 19.76
CA PHE A 20 -14.65 -0.04 19.89
C PHE A 20 -15.49 0.07 18.61
N ASP A 21 -15.09 -0.59 17.52
CA ASP A 21 -15.82 -0.60 16.26
C ASP A 21 -17.08 -1.48 16.38
N ARG A 22 -18.27 -0.86 16.28
CA ARG A 22 -19.57 -1.56 16.35
C ARG A 22 -19.90 -2.36 15.09
N GLN A 23 -19.17 -2.13 14.00
CA GLN A 23 -19.32 -2.84 12.73
C GLN A 23 -18.11 -3.76 12.53
N GLN A 24 -18.37 -5.05 12.32
CA GLN A 24 -17.36 -6.03 11.95
C GLN A 24 -16.84 -5.69 10.55
N GLU A 25 -15.84 -4.81 10.45
CA GLU A 25 -15.08 -4.66 9.22
C GLU A 25 -14.37 -6.00 8.94
N TYR A 26 -14.69 -6.61 7.79
CA TYR A 26 -14.01 -7.79 7.27
C TYR A 26 -12.48 -7.66 7.43
N VAL A 27 -11.81 -8.78 7.77
CA VAL A 27 -10.36 -8.94 7.98
C VAL A 27 -9.57 -7.82 7.30
N LYS A 28 -9.11 -6.83 8.08
CA LYS A 28 -8.35 -5.68 7.56
C LYS A 28 -7.10 -6.20 6.87
N ARG A 29 -7.06 -6.13 5.53
CA ARG A 29 -5.85 -6.50 4.79
C ARG A 29 -4.79 -5.43 5.01
N GLN A 30 -3.54 -5.84 5.16
CA GLN A 30 -2.43 -4.89 5.11
C GLN A 30 -2.43 -4.23 3.73
N THR A 31 -2.54 -2.90 3.71
CA THR A 31 -2.58 -2.10 2.48
C THR A 31 -1.31 -1.26 2.37
N ARG A 32 -0.18 -1.97 2.40
CA ARG A 32 1.18 -1.43 2.34
C ARG A 32 1.98 -2.12 1.26
N PHE A 33 2.82 -1.37 0.57
CA PHE A 33 3.86 -1.92 -0.29
C PHE A 33 5.17 -1.17 -0.09
N VAL A 34 6.26 -1.74 -0.59
CA VAL A 34 7.59 -1.15 -0.53
C VAL A 34 8.11 -0.90 -1.94
N SER A 35 9.01 0.07 -2.09
CA SER A 35 9.63 0.46 -3.34
C SER A 35 11.07 0.88 -3.12
N ARG A 36 11.93 0.64 -4.12
CA ARG A 36 13.29 1.18 -4.20
C ARG A 36 13.41 2.39 -5.13
N LYS A 37 12.29 2.89 -5.67
CA LYS A 37 12.28 4.11 -6.47
C LYS A 37 12.37 5.33 -5.53
N PRO A 38 12.94 6.47 -5.97
CA PRO A 38 12.92 7.69 -5.17
C PRO A 38 11.50 8.12 -4.79
N ALA A 39 11.31 8.67 -3.59
CA ALA A 39 9.99 9.10 -3.10
C ALA A 39 9.23 10.02 -4.09
N LYS A 40 9.94 10.94 -4.75
CA LYS A 40 9.38 11.82 -5.78
C LYS A 40 8.84 11.03 -6.98
N THR A 41 9.57 10.01 -7.42
CA THR A 41 9.13 9.13 -8.52
C THR A 41 7.91 8.31 -8.10
N ILE A 42 7.89 7.80 -6.88
CA ILE A 42 6.74 7.06 -6.33
C ILE A 42 5.50 7.96 -6.32
N ALA A 43 5.59 9.16 -5.73
CA ALA A 43 4.48 10.11 -5.65
C ALA A 43 3.95 10.47 -7.05
N ALA A 44 4.82 10.87 -7.97
CA ALA A 44 4.42 11.22 -9.34
C ALA A 44 3.75 10.04 -10.09
N THR A 45 4.25 8.81 -9.89
CA THR A 45 3.64 7.62 -10.51
C THR A 45 2.25 7.35 -9.93
N ILE A 46 2.07 7.53 -8.62
CA ILE A 46 0.76 7.41 -7.95
C ILE A 46 -0.21 8.48 -8.49
N GLU A 47 0.24 9.74 -8.64
CA GLU A 47 -0.57 10.83 -9.18
C GLU A 47 -1.10 10.50 -10.58
N VAL A 48 -0.20 10.11 -11.50
CA VAL A 48 -0.59 9.73 -12.88
C VAL A 48 -1.57 8.55 -12.89
N VAL A 49 -1.33 7.54 -12.06
CA VAL A 49 -2.23 6.38 -11.96
C VAL A 49 -3.59 6.77 -11.39
N ALA A 50 -3.63 7.60 -10.35
CA ALA A 50 -4.87 8.06 -9.73
C ALA A 50 -5.71 8.92 -10.69
N ASP A 51 -5.06 9.81 -11.45
CA ASP A 51 -5.72 10.59 -12.50
C ASP A 51 -6.32 9.67 -13.58
N SER A 52 -5.59 8.63 -14.00
CA SER A 52 -6.11 7.62 -14.95
C SER A 52 -7.30 6.82 -14.41
N MET A 53 -7.50 6.83 -13.10
CA MET A 53 -8.62 6.19 -12.41
C MET A 53 -9.79 7.16 -12.18
N GLY A 54 -9.68 8.42 -12.65
CA GLY A 54 -10.70 9.45 -12.49
C GLY A 54 -10.81 9.99 -11.06
N LEU A 55 -9.74 9.87 -10.27
CA LEU A 55 -9.69 10.39 -8.90
C LEU A 55 -9.06 11.78 -8.90
N LYS A 56 -9.60 12.66 -8.07
CA LYS A 56 -8.99 13.95 -7.76
C LYS A 56 -7.81 13.74 -6.82
N VAL A 57 -6.67 14.33 -7.14
CA VAL A 57 -5.45 14.20 -6.33
C VAL A 57 -5.11 15.51 -5.65
N HIS A 58 -4.76 15.43 -4.36
CA HIS A 58 -4.13 16.51 -3.61
C HIS A 58 -2.85 15.97 -2.96
N SER A 59 -1.72 16.63 -3.19
CA SER A 59 -0.40 16.13 -2.81
C SER A 59 0.36 17.20 -2.04
N GLN A 60 0.89 16.84 -0.87
CA GLN A 60 1.72 17.72 -0.04
C GLN A 60 2.72 16.87 0.76
N ASN A 61 4.01 17.20 0.72
CA ASN A 61 5.05 16.57 1.56
C ASN A 61 5.02 15.02 1.54
N TYR A 62 4.90 14.41 0.34
CA TYR A 62 4.81 12.95 0.16
C TYR A 62 3.61 12.27 0.83
N LYS A 63 2.59 13.07 1.15
CA LYS A 63 1.25 12.65 1.52
C LYS A 63 0.31 13.00 0.38
N LEU A 64 -0.38 11.99 -0.16
CA LEU A 64 -1.34 12.12 -1.24
C LEU A 64 -2.72 11.79 -0.71
N ARG A 65 -3.70 12.63 -1.03
CA ARG A 65 -5.11 12.40 -0.77
C ARG A 65 -5.81 12.22 -2.11
N LEU A 66 -6.43 11.07 -2.30
CA LEU A 66 -7.18 10.75 -3.51
C LEU A 66 -8.67 10.73 -3.17
N GLU A 67 -9.45 11.47 -3.93
CA GLU A 67 -10.88 11.63 -3.72
C GLU A 67 -11.65 11.27 -5.00
N GLY A 68 -12.78 10.61 -4.83
CA GLY A 68 -13.68 10.26 -5.92
C GLY A 68 -15.08 10.02 -5.41
N VAL A 69 -15.95 9.59 -6.32
CA VAL A 69 -17.27 9.08 -5.96
C VAL A 69 -17.21 7.56 -5.98
N SER A 70 -17.91 6.92 -5.06
CA SER A 70 -18.06 5.48 -5.05
C SER A 70 -18.57 4.95 -6.41
N SER A 71 -18.27 3.69 -6.68
CA SER A 71 -18.69 2.94 -7.87
C SER A 71 -20.21 2.91 -8.05
N ASN A 72 -20.99 2.97 -6.96
CA ASN A 72 -22.45 3.09 -6.99
C ASN A 72 -22.96 4.55 -7.05
N LYS A 73 -22.05 5.53 -7.18
CA LYS A 73 -22.29 6.97 -7.24
C LYS A 73 -23.10 7.55 -6.08
N MET A 74 -23.14 6.84 -4.95
CA MET A 74 -24.05 7.16 -3.84
C MET A 74 -23.32 7.70 -2.60
N SER A 75 -22.00 7.56 -2.53
CA SER A 75 -21.20 8.01 -1.39
C SER A 75 -19.82 8.54 -1.81
N PRO A 76 -19.21 9.42 -0.99
CA PRO A 76 -17.83 9.83 -1.21
C PRO A 76 -16.86 8.66 -0.98
N PHE A 77 -15.83 8.56 -1.82
CA PHE A 77 -14.70 7.67 -1.65
C PHE A 77 -13.44 8.52 -1.43
N ALA A 78 -12.69 8.24 -0.37
CA ALA A 78 -11.45 8.96 -0.10
C ALA A 78 -10.39 8.06 0.54
N VAL A 79 -9.15 8.19 0.06
CA VAL A 79 -7.98 7.50 0.61
C VAL A 79 -6.82 8.46 0.78
N VAL A 80 -5.93 8.14 1.72
CA VAL A 80 -4.66 8.83 1.92
C VAL A 80 -3.52 7.85 1.74
N LEU A 81 -2.50 8.26 1.00
CA LEU A 81 -1.24 7.56 0.84
C LEU A 81 -0.13 8.38 1.48
N GLU A 82 0.72 7.74 2.27
CA GLU A 82 1.89 8.37 2.86
C GLU A 82 3.14 7.55 2.53
N ILE A 83 4.19 8.25 2.08
CA ILE A 83 5.46 7.63 1.69
C ILE A 83 6.48 7.87 2.80
N PHE A 84 7.01 6.80 3.35
CA PHE A 84 7.99 6.82 4.42
C PHE A 84 9.29 6.17 3.95
N GLU A 85 10.41 6.86 4.08
CA GLU A 85 11.72 6.21 3.99
C GLU A 85 11.94 5.36 5.25
N VAL A 86 12.10 4.04 5.09
CA VAL A 86 12.24 3.07 6.20
C VAL A 86 13.65 2.50 6.33
N ALA A 87 14.43 2.59 5.25
CA ALA A 87 15.85 2.32 5.21
C ALA A 87 16.45 3.11 4.01
N PRO A 88 17.77 3.27 3.91
CA PRO A 88 18.39 3.96 2.78
C PRO A 88 17.89 3.39 1.43
N ALA A 89 17.33 4.26 0.60
CA ALA A 89 16.74 3.91 -0.71
C ALA A 89 15.61 2.85 -0.66
N LEU A 90 14.95 2.68 0.49
CA LEU A 90 13.78 1.82 0.66
C LEU A 90 12.64 2.63 1.25
N PHE A 91 11.56 2.72 0.49
CA PHE A 91 10.38 3.50 0.84
C PHE A 91 9.19 2.58 1.01
N MET A 92 8.44 2.79 2.07
CA MET A 92 7.15 2.16 2.33
C MET A 92 6.04 3.13 1.95
N VAL A 93 5.02 2.64 1.25
CA VAL A 93 3.81 3.40 0.96
C VAL A 93 2.66 2.79 1.77
N ASP A 94 2.16 3.55 2.74
CA ASP A 94 0.98 3.19 3.54
C ASP A 94 -0.27 3.82 2.92
N VAL A 95 -1.26 2.99 2.62
CA VAL A 95 -2.55 3.43 2.08
C VAL A 95 -3.60 3.27 3.17
N ARG A 96 -4.40 4.32 3.39
CA ARG A 96 -5.43 4.36 4.43
C ARG A 96 -6.76 4.83 3.86
N LYS A 97 -7.82 4.10 4.20
CA LYS A 97 -9.21 4.52 3.94
C LYS A 97 -9.55 5.73 4.82
N VAL A 98 -10.12 6.77 4.21
CA VAL A 98 -10.68 7.94 4.90
C VAL A 98 -12.21 7.94 4.83
N ALA A 99 -12.77 7.61 3.67
CA ALA A 99 -14.20 7.50 3.45
C ALA A 99 -14.52 6.40 2.42
N GLY A 100 -15.73 5.85 2.49
CA GLY A 100 -16.22 4.80 1.59
C GLY A 100 -16.32 3.43 2.25
N ASP A 101 -16.88 2.49 1.51
CA ASP A 101 -17.07 1.11 1.95
C ASP A 101 -15.74 0.33 1.93
N SER A 102 -15.59 -0.63 2.86
CA SER A 102 -14.37 -1.40 3.01
C SER A 102 -14.14 -2.37 1.84
N LEU A 103 -15.17 -2.95 1.22
CA LEU A 103 -14.97 -3.80 0.03
C LEU A 103 -14.54 -2.97 -1.18
N GLU A 104 -15.10 -1.78 -1.34
CA GLU A 104 -14.66 -0.83 -2.35
C GLU A 104 -13.20 -0.41 -2.16
N TYR A 105 -12.80 -0.08 -0.93
CA TYR A 105 -11.42 0.23 -0.59
C TYR A 105 -10.43 -0.89 -0.97
N HIS A 106 -10.75 -2.14 -0.64
CA HIS A 106 -9.89 -3.27 -0.98
C HIS A 106 -9.79 -3.51 -2.50
N ARG A 107 -10.89 -3.31 -3.24
CA ARG A 107 -10.89 -3.37 -4.71
C ARG A 107 -10.03 -2.25 -5.31
N PHE A 108 -10.18 -1.03 -4.81
CA PHE A 108 -9.35 0.11 -5.19
C PHE A 108 -7.87 -0.20 -4.96
N TYR A 109 -7.48 -0.66 -3.77
CA TYR A 109 -6.09 -0.95 -3.45
C TYR A 109 -5.49 -2.02 -4.37
N LYS A 110 -6.23 -3.10 -4.64
CA LYS A 110 -5.79 -4.14 -5.58
C LYS A 110 -5.55 -3.58 -6.99
N ASN A 111 -6.47 -2.75 -7.49
CA ASN A 111 -6.36 -2.13 -8.81
C ASN A 111 -5.19 -1.13 -8.88
N LEU A 112 -5.01 -0.32 -7.83
CA LEU A 112 -3.88 0.59 -7.69
C LEU A 112 -2.56 -0.18 -7.76
N CYS A 113 -2.41 -1.25 -6.96
CA CYS A 113 -1.19 -2.06 -6.96
C CYS A 113 -0.91 -2.72 -8.33
N SER A 114 -1.93 -3.17 -9.06
CA SER A 114 -1.72 -3.73 -10.41
C SER A 114 -1.22 -2.67 -11.40
N LYS A 115 -1.67 -1.42 -11.27
CA LYS A 115 -1.20 -0.32 -12.12
C LYS A 115 0.18 0.22 -11.70
N LEU A 116 0.62 -0.06 -10.47
CA LEU A 116 1.91 0.36 -9.90
C LEU A 116 2.96 -0.76 -9.87
N GLU A 117 2.74 -1.87 -10.57
CA GLU A 117 3.62 -3.05 -10.50
C GLU A 117 5.09 -2.71 -10.79
N SER A 118 5.36 -1.77 -11.71
CA SER A 118 6.71 -1.35 -12.10
C SER A 118 7.52 -0.66 -10.99
N ILE A 119 6.85 -0.16 -9.95
CA ILE A 119 7.49 0.51 -8.81
C ILE A 119 7.43 -0.31 -7.52
N ILE A 120 6.59 -1.36 -7.46
CA ILE A 120 6.48 -2.23 -6.28
C ILE A 120 7.70 -3.15 -6.23
N TRP A 121 8.47 -3.05 -5.15
CA TRP A 121 9.56 -3.96 -4.88
C TRP A 121 9.00 -5.27 -4.32
N ARG A 122 9.24 -6.37 -5.04
CA ARG A 122 8.99 -7.73 -4.56
C ARG A 122 10.34 -8.37 -4.24
N PRO A 123 10.46 -9.14 -3.15
CA PRO A 123 11.58 -10.04 -2.97
C PRO A 123 11.64 -10.96 -4.18
N ILE A 124 12.85 -11.19 -4.71
CA ILE A 124 13.05 -12.29 -5.65
C ILE A 124 12.74 -13.54 -4.82
N GLU A 125 11.67 -14.26 -5.16
CA GLU A 125 11.49 -15.61 -4.65
C GLU A 125 12.69 -16.41 -5.19
N VAL A 126 13.71 -16.57 -4.36
CA VAL A 126 14.76 -17.55 -4.63
C VAL A 126 14.05 -18.88 -4.51
N SER A 127 13.60 -19.40 -5.66
CA SER A 127 13.03 -20.73 -5.76
C SER A 127 14.02 -21.68 -5.09
N ALA A 128 13.65 -22.21 -3.93
CA ALA A 128 14.40 -23.23 -3.21
C ALA A 128 14.32 -24.58 -3.95
N LYS A 129 14.64 -24.59 -5.25
CA LYS A 129 14.59 -25.76 -6.13
C LYS A 129 15.87 -26.00 -6.94
N SER A 130 17.00 -25.37 -6.60
CA SER A 130 18.28 -25.66 -7.29
C SER A 130 19.47 -25.97 -6.40
N ALA A 131 19.27 -26.25 -5.10
CA ALA A 131 20.35 -26.69 -4.20
C ALA A 131 20.26 -28.18 -3.82
N LEU A 132 19.82 -29.03 -4.75
CA LEU A 132 20.18 -30.45 -4.75
C LEU A 132 21.18 -30.66 -5.88
N LEU A 133 22.41 -30.20 -5.63
CA LEU A 133 23.57 -30.65 -6.39
C LEU A 133 23.65 -32.17 -6.22
N ARG A 134 23.44 -32.88 -7.33
CA ARG A 134 23.77 -34.29 -7.46
C ARG A 134 25.27 -34.46 -7.17
N THR A 135 25.60 -34.98 -6.00
CA THR A 135 26.87 -35.67 -5.78
C THR A 135 26.62 -37.16 -5.95
N THR A 136 26.66 -37.61 -7.21
CA THR A 136 27.06 -38.98 -7.53
C THR A 136 28.58 -39.03 -7.49
N THR A 137 29.14 -39.73 -6.52
CA THR A 137 30.55 -40.17 -6.58
C THR A 137 30.69 -41.55 -5.95
N CYS A 138 31.16 -42.47 -6.82
CA CYS A 138 31.74 -43.81 -6.63
C CYS A 138 30.92 -44.89 -5.94
#